data_AF-A0A1B8FRJ0-F1
#
_entry.id   AF-A0A1B8FRJ0-F1
#
_cell.length_a   1.000
_cell.length_b   1.000
_cell.length_c   1.000
_cell.angle_alpha   90.00
_cell.angle_beta   90.00
_cell.angle_gamma   90.00
#
_symmetry.space_group_name_H-M   'P 1'
#
loop_
_entity.id
_entity.type
_entity.pdbx_description
1 polymer ?
#
loop_
_entity_poly.entity_id
_entity_poly.type
_entity_poly.pdbx_seq_one_letter_code
_entity_poly.pdbx_strand_id
1 'polypeptide(L)'
;MPRRLELPPPNSHRNVYIYDDDGHVLGGLWQNGSIMNSMFYEMCRVFIATKKFTLFRFTNDGSTGARLYPNRNALGAGSYIVLSASGSPILVDITPDFAQRRVTKKGHSLKLTTRKKSFHDRIVARDDQCVISGIPHYLHENTPIFRAAHIFPFARKKTWVEKGMSKFITDAAPPTQQGD
;
A
#
# COMPACT_ATOMS: atom_id res chain seq x y z
N MET A 1 6.41 26.95 -17.04
CA MET A 1 7.30 27.12 -15.86
C MET A 1 7.45 25.75 -15.22
N PRO A 2 8.67 25.27 -14.93
CA PRO A 2 8.85 24.01 -14.19
C PRO A 2 8.28 24.13 -12.77
N ARG A 3 7.55 23.11 -12.31
CA ARG A 3 6.96 23.07 -10.96
C ARG A 3 8.04 22.86 -9.91
N ARG A 4 7.91 23.52 -8.75
CA ARG A 4 8.80 23.28 -7.61
C ARG A 4 8.27 22.08 -6.82
N LEU A 5 8.99 20.97 -6.91
CA LEU A 5 8.63 19.72 -6.23
C LEU A 5 8.85 19.82 -4.72
N GLU A 6 7.82 19.49 -3.95
CA GLU A 6 8.03 19.08 -2.56
C GLU A 6 8.90 17.81 -2.55
N LEU A 7 10.03 17.92 -1.85
CA LEU A 7 10.88 16.76 -1.63
C LEU A 7 10.16 15.82 -0.66
N PRO A 8 10.08 14.52 -0.98
CA PRO A 8 9.53 13.57 -0.04
C PRO A 8 10.38 13.54 1.23
N PRO A 9 9.77 13.22 2.40
CA PRO A 9 10.49 13.21 3.66
C PRO A 9 11.75 12.33 3.59
N PRO A 10 12.88 12.73 4.19
CA PRO A 10 14.14 12.00 4.09
C PRO A 10 14.06 10.54 4.57
N ASN A 11 13.13 10.22 5.46
CA ASN A 11 12.88 8.87 5.99
C ASN A 11 11.70 8.15 5.31
N SER A 12 11.32 8.57 4.11
CA SER A 12 10.25 7.92 3.36
C SER A 12 10.73 6.58 2.79
N HIS A 13 10.21 5.47 3.32
CA HIS A 13 10.38 4.13 2.74
C HIS A 13 9.55 3.94 1.46
N ARG A 14 9.36 4.98 0.65
CA ARG A 14 8.58 4.95 -0.59
C ARG A 14 9.51 5.20 -1.76
N ASN A 15 9.24 4.53 -2.88
CA ASN A 15 9.93 4.76 -4.15
C ASN A 15 8.96 5.17 -5.26
N VAL A 16 7.67 5.31 -4.94
CA VAL A 16 6.65 5.89 -5.79
C VAL A 16 5.98 7.04 -5.05
N TYR A 17 5.83 8.18 -5.74
CA TYR A 17 5.24 9.39 -5.20
C TYR A 17 4.16 9.93 -6.13
N ILE A 18 3.12 10.53 -5.55
CA ILE A 18 1.98 11.09 -6.26
C ILE A 18 1.91 12.58 -5.90
N TYR A 19 1.79 13.41 -6.91
CA TYR A 19 1.80 14.86 -6.80
C TYR A 19 0.56 15.51 -7.43
N ASP A 20 0.19 16.67 -6.92
CA ASP A 20 -0.71 17.61 -7.61
C ASP A 20 0.06 18.52 -8.58
N ASP A 21 -0.66 19.47 -9.20
CA ASP A 21 -0.07 20.41 -10.17
C ASP A 21 0.79 21.50 -9.52
N ASP A 22 0.58 21.78 -8.24
CA ASP A 22 1.37 22.77 -7.49
C ASP A 22 2.69 22.18 -6.97
N GLY A 23 2.84 20.86 -7.07
CA GLY A 23 4.04 20.13 -6.66
C GLY A 23 3.99 19.59 -5.23
N HIS A 24 2.81 19.55 -4.60
CA HIS A 24 2.63 18.97 -3.28
C HIS A 24 2.52 17.45 -3.34
N VAL A 25 3.05 16.76 -2.33
CA VAL A 25 2.95 15.30 -2.22
C VAL A 25 1.56 14.90 -1.70
N LEU A 26 0.77 14.29 -2.57
CA LEU A 26 -0.55 13.73 -2.22
C LEU A 26 -0.43 12.37 -1.53
N GLY A 27 0.60 11.60 -1.89
CA GLY A 27 0.74 10.23 -1.41
C GLY A 27 1.89 9.48 -2.04
N GLY A 28 1.92 8.18 -1.79
CA GLY A 28 2.95 7.31 -2.35
C GLY A 28 2.97 5.94 -1.70
N LEU A 29 3.76 5.05 -2.29
CA LEU A 29 3.87 3.66 -1.87
C LEU A 29 5.28 3.13 -2.12
N TRP A 30 5.56 1.96 -1.57
CA TRP A 30 6.71 1.17 -1.98
C TRP A 30 6.28 0.15 -3.01
N GLN A 31 6.96 0.17 -4.15
CA GLN A 31 6.80 -0.78 -5.23
C GLN A 31 8.01 -1.71 -5.26
N ASN A 32 7.75 -3.01 -5.19
CA ASN A 32 8.75 -4.08 -5.31
C ASN A 32 8.57 -4.92 -6.60
N GLY A 33 7.71 -4.48 -7.52
CA GLY A 33 7.38 -5.17 -8.77
C GLY A 33 5.98 -5.82 -8.78
N SER A 34 5.31 -5.89 -7.63
CA SER A 34 4.00 -6.54 -7.50
C SER A 34 2.80 -5.69 -7.93
N ILE A 35 2.95 -4.35 -7.97
CA ILE A 35 1.84 -3.44 -8.28
C ILE A 35 1.79 -3.18 -9.78
N MET A 36 0.64 -3.42 -10.41
CA MET A 36 0.40 -3.06 -11.82
C MET A 36 -0.06 -1.61 -11.95
N ASN A 37 0.08 -1.02 -13.14
CA ASN A 37 -0.45 0.32 -13.42
C ASN A 37 -1.96 0.42 -13.15
N SER A 38 -2.76 -0.58 -13.53
CA SER A 38 -4.20 -0.61 -13.25
C SER A 38 -4.50 -0.62 -11.75
N MET A 39 -3.77 -1.42 -10.97
CA MET A 39 -3.89 -1.45 -9.50
C MET A 39 -3.52 -0.10 -8.87
N PHE A 40 -2.50 0.57 -9.40
CA PHE A 40 -2.11 1.90 -8.91
C PHE A 40 -3.22 2.92 -9.09
N TYR A 41 -3.92 2.90 -10.23
CA TYR A 41 -5.11 3.72 -10.44
C TYR A 41 -6.23 3.40 -9.45
N GLU A 42 -6.49 2.11 -9.19
CA GLU A 42 -7.48 1.70 -8.18
C GLU A 42 -7.12 2.20 -6.79
N MET A 43 -5.85 2.09 -6.39
CA MET A 43 -5.35 2.63 -5.12
C MET A 43 -5.53 4.15 -5.04
N CYS A 44 -5.21 4.89 -6.11
CA CYS A 44 -5.40 6.34 -6.17
C CYS A 44 -6.87 6.74 -6.00
N ARG A 45 -7.80 6.00 -6.63
CA ARG A 45 -9.25 6.25 -6.52
C ARG A 45 -9.81 6.06 -5.11
N VAL A 46 -9.09 5.39 -4.22
CA VAL A 46 -9.50 5.25 -2.81
C VAL A 46 -9.41 6.59 -2.07
N PHE A 47 -8.43 7.44 -2.40
CA PHE A 47 -8.17 8.67 -1.64
C PHE A 47 -8.22 9.95 -2.49
N ILE A 48 -8.16 9.87 -3.82
CA ILE A 48 -8.40 11.03 -4.71
C ILE A 48 -9.91 11.13 -4.95
N ALA A 49 -10.54 12.16 -4.38
CA ALA A 49 -11.97 12.43 -4.51
C ALA A 49 -12.34 13.01 -5.89
N THR A 50 -11.38 13.66 -6.58
CA THR A 50 -11.57 14.14 -7.95
C THR A 50 -11.90 12.99 -8.90
N LYS A 51 -13.14 12.94 -9.42
CA LYS A 51 -13.67 11.79 -10.19
C LYS A 51 -12.92 11.52 -11.50
N LYS A 52 -12.42 12.57 -12.15
CA LYS A 52 -11.78 12.49 -13.47
C LYS A 52 -10.35 12.96 -13.36
N PHE A 53 -9.41 12.02 -13.35
CA PHE A 53 -7.99 12.30 -13.39
C PHE A 53 -7.25 11.27 -14.26
N THR A 54 -6.03 11.60 -14.61
CA THR A 54 -5.07 10.73 -15.27
C THR A 54 -3.70 10.96 -14.65
N LEU A 55 -2.92 9.90 -14.54
CA LEU A 55 -1.56 9.94 -14.03
C LEU A 55 -0.57 10.08 -15.17
N PHE A 56 0.43 10.93 -14.99
CA PHE A 56 1.55 11.11 -15.90
C PHE A 56 2.85 10.91 -15.12
N ARG A 57 3.93 10.52 -15.79
CA ARG A 57 5.26 10.55 -15.17
C ARG A 57 5.60 11.99 -14.81
N PHE A 58 6.19 12.16 -13.64
CA PHE A 58 6.65 13.44 -13.16
C PHE A 58 8.15 13.38 -12.99
N THR A 59 8.86 14.22 -13.73
CA THR A 59 10.32 14.24 -13.76
C THR A 59 10.86 15.20 -12.71
N ASN A 60 12.12 14.98 -12.30
CA ASN A 60 12.75 15.78 -11.24
C ASN A 60 12.96 17.25 -11.63
N ASP A 61 12.90 17.58 -12.92
CA ASP A 61 12.95 18.96 -13.45
C ASP A 61 11.58 19.67 -13.39
N GLY A 62 10.54 19.01 -12.84
CA GLY A 62 9.20 19.56 -12.71
C GLY A 62 8.36 19.51 -13.99
N SER A 63 8.82 18.82 -15.03
CA SER A 63 8.08 18.64 -16.28
C SER A 63 7.19 17.40 -16.29
N THR A 64 6.16 17.42 -17.13
CA THR A 64 5.22 16.30 -17.28
C THR A 64 5.72 15.35 -18.37
N GLY A 65 5.98 14.11 -17.99
CA GLY A 65 6.38 13.04 -18.90
C GLY A 65 5.21 12.26 -19.49
N ALA A 66 5.48 11.03 -19.91
CA ALA A 66 4.49 10.18 -20.57
C ALA A 66 3.27 9.87 -19.68
N ARG A 67 2.10 9.77 -20.33
CA ARG A 67 0.86 9.31 -19.70
C ARG A 67 1.01 7.88 -19.19
N LEU A 68 0.55 7.62 -17.97
CA LEU A 68 0.46 6.28 -17.41
C LEU A 68 -0.89 5.66 -17.82
N TYR A 69 -0.85 4.57 -18.57
CA TYR A 69 -2.06 3.84 -18.96
C TYR A 69 -2.42 2.75 -17.93
N PRO A 70 -3.71 2.57 -17.57
CA PRO A 70 -4.14 1.56 -16.61
C PRO A 70 -4.11 0.16 -17.23
N ASN A 71 -2.91 -0.41 -17.37
CA ASN A 71 -2.67 -1.73 -17.94
C ASN A 71 -2.01 -2.67 -16.92
N ARG A 72 -1.69 -3.89 -17.37
CA ARG A 72 -1.09 -4.94 -16.53
C ARG A 72 0.44 -4.87 -16.41
N ASN A 73 1.06 -3.81 -16.94
CA ASN A 73 2.50 -3.64 -16.78
C ASN A 73 2.80 -3.28 -15.31
N ALA A 74 3.94 -3.75 -14.82
CA ALA A 74 4.43 -3.36 -13.51
C ALA A 74 4.60 -1.84 -13.44
N LEU A 75 4.13 -1.24 -12.35
CA LEU A 75 4.31 0.17 -12.07
C LEU A 75 5.81 0.45 -11.87
N GLY A 76 6.34 1.42 -12.60
CA GLY A 76 7.72 1.88 -12.43
C GLY A 76 7.89 2.73 -11.18
N ALA A 77 9.02 2.59 -10.49
CA ALA A 77 9.40 3.52 -9.42
C ALA A 77 9.54 4.96 -9.96
N GLY A 78 9.27 5.95 -9.11
CA GLY A 78 9.40 7.37 -9.42
C GLY A 78 8.14 8.19 -9.12
N SER A 79 8.16 9.43 -9.56
CA SER A 79 7.09 10.40 -9.29
C SER A 79 6.03 10.39 -10.39
N TYR A 80 4.80 10.63 -9.99
CA TYR A 80 3.64 10.74 -10.85
C TYR A 80 2.85 11.99 -10.48
N ILE A 81 2.27 12.63 -11.49
CA ILE A 81 1.45 13.84 -11.34
C ILE A 81 0.02 13.56 -11.77
N VAL A 82 -0.94 14.11 -11.02
CA VAL A 82 -2.38 14.00 -11.27
C VAL A 82 -2.82 15.17 -12.15
N LEU A 83 -3.32 14.87 -13.36
CA LEU A 83 -3.76 15.87 -14.34
C LEU A 83 -5.08 15.45 -14.99
N SER A 84 -5.63 16.32 -15.84
CA SER A 84 -6.73 15.94 -16.73
C SER A 84 -6.29 14.90 -17.77
N ALA A 85 -7.25 14.33 -18.50
CA ALA A 85 -6.94 13.41 -19.60
C ALA A 85 -6.13 14.05 -20.74
N SER A 86 -6.21 15.37 -20.91
CA SER A 86 -5.42 16.15 -21.87
C SER A 86 -4.06 16.59 -21.32
N GLY A 87 -3.74 16.25 -20.07
CA GLY A 87 -2.51 16.69 -19.40
C GLY A 87 -2.57 18.13 -18.87
N SER A 88 -3.75 18.72 -18.79
CA SER A 88 -3.94 20.06 -18.21
C SER A 88 -4.04 19.98 -16.68
N PRO A 89 -3.59 21.02 -15.96
CA PRO A 89 -3.80 21.14 -14.52
C PRO A 89 -5.27 20.97 -14.12
N ILE A 90 -5.50 20.34 -12.97
CA ILE A 90 -6.82 20.22 -12.35
C ILE A 90 -6.70 20.40 -10.84
N LEU A 91 -7.76 20.87 -10.21
CA LEU A 91 -7.86 20.86 -8.75
C LEU A 91 -8.00 19.40 -8.27
N VAL A 92 -7.11 18.99 -7.37
CA VAL A 92 -7.10 17.63 -6.81
C VAL A 92 -7.59 17.67 -5.39
N ASP A 93 -8.79 17.12 -5.18
CA ASP A 93 -9.34 16.92 -3.84
C ASP A 93 -8.98 15.52 -3.35
N ILE A 94 -8.54 15.42 -2.09
CA ILE A 94 -8.33 14.13 -1.40
C ILE A 94 -9.42 13.90 -0.36
N THR A 95 -9.71 12.63 -0.08
CA THR A 95 -10.67 12.26 0.95
C THR A 95 -10.13 12.66 2.34
N PRO A 96 -11.00 13.01 3.30
CA PRO A 96 -10.60 13.25 4.68
C PRO A 96 -10.31 11.94 5.43
N ASP A 97 -10.37 10.79 4.76
CA ASP A 97 -10.23 9.49 5.36
C ASP A 97 -8.76 9.19 5.67
N PHE A 98 -8.53 8.60 6.84
CA PHE A 98 -7.19 8.18 7.26
C PHE A 98 -7.06 6.66 7.19
N ALA A 99 -5.90 6.20 6.69
CA ALA A 99 -5.55 4.79 6.73
C ALA A 99 -5.55 4.30 8.18
N GLN A 100 -6.35 3.27 8.46
CA GLN A 100 -6.43 2.70 9.79
C GLN A 100 -5.07 2.11 10.17
N ARG A 101 -4.57 2.48 11.36
CA ARG A 101 -3.31 1.96 11.87
C ARG A 101 -3.38 0.44 11.96
N ARG A 102 -2.46 -0.26 11.28
CA ARG A 102 -2.33 -1.72 11.39
C ARG A 102 -2.00 -2.08 12.83
N VAL A 103 -2.78 -3.01 13.40
CA VAL A 103 -2.47 -3.60 14.70
C VAL A 103 -1.34 -4.59 14.47
N THR A 104 -0.11 -4.12 14.68
CA THR A 104 1.07 -5.01 14.65
C THR A 104 1.24 -5.63 16.02
N LYS A 105 1.31 -6.96 16.09
CA LYS A 105 1.66 -7.62 17.34
C LYS A 105 3.16 -7.48 17.54
N LYS A 106 3.58 -6.59 18.45
CA LYS A 106 4.94 -6.59 18.98
C LYS A 106 5.10 -7.84 19.83
N GLY A 107 5.85 -8.81 19.35
CA GLY A 107 6.25 -9.97 20.13
C GLY A 107 7.48 -10.59 19.52
N HIS A 108 8.64 -10.39 20.16
CA HIS A 108 9.76 -11.31 19.97
C HIS A 108 9.26 -12.73 20.26
N SER A 109 9.75 -13.69 19.49
CA SER A 109 9.22 -15.05 19.27
C SER A 109 8.98 -15.96 20.47
N LEU A 110 9.13 -15.48 21.71
CA LEU A 110 9.33 -16.39 22.84
C LEU A 110 8.03 -16.88 23.50
N LYS A 111 6.86 -16.30 23.22
CA LYS A 111 5.55 -16.82 23.72
C LYS A 111 4.39 -16.58 22.75
N LEU A 112 4.47 -17.08 21.51
CA LEU A 112 3.27 -17.20 20.67
C LEU A 112 2.39 -18.32 21.24
N THR A 113 1.10 -18.05 21.47
CA THR A 113 0.13 -19.11 21.74
C THR A 113 0.08 -20.05 20.52
N THR A 114 -0.34 -21.31 20.70
CA THR A 114 -0.46 -22.29 19.61
C THR A 114 -1.24 -21.73 18.41
N ARG A 115 -2.32 -20.98 18.69
CA ARG A 115 -3.13 -20.28 17.68
C ARG A 115 -2.36 -19.22 16.91
N LYS A 116 -1.56 -18.40 17.60
CA LYS A 116 -0.74 -17.34 16.96
C LYS A 116 0.40 -17.94 16.13
N LYS A 117 1.00 -19.04 16.60
CA LYS A 117 2.03 -19.77 15.86
C LYS A 117 1.47 -20.36 14.56
N SER A 118 0.33 -21.06 14.63
CA SER A 118 -0.33 -21.61 13.44
C SER A 118 -0.67 -20.54 12.39
N PHE A 119 -1.20 -19.40 12.82
CA PHE A 119 -1.46 -18.27 11.92
C PHE A 119 -0.19 -17.72 11.27
N HIS A 120 0.86 -17.51 12.07
CA HIS A 120 2.15 -17.04 11.59
C HIS A 120 2.74 -17.98 10.55
N ASP A 121 2.84 -19.27 10.88
CA ASP A 121 3.48 -20.27 10.03
C ASP A 121 2.74 -20.44 8.69
N ARG A 122 1.41 -20.35 8.69
CA ARG A 122 0.60 -20.31 7.47
C ARG A 122 0.87 -19.09 6.60
N ILE A 123 1.06 -17.91 7.20
CA ILE A 123 1.39 -16.69 6.44
C ILE A 123 2.79 -16.81 5.85
N VAL A 124 3.76 -17.28 6.63
CA VAL A 124 5.13 -17.50 6.13
C VAL A 124 5.10 -18.52 4.99
N ALA A 125 4.40 -19.65 5.14
CA ALA A 125 4.29 -20.66 4.09
C ALA A 125 3.59 -20.16 2.82
N ARG A 126 2.66 -19.20 2.94
CA ARG A 126 1.97 -18.60 1.79
C ARG A 126 2.81 -17.55 1.08
N ASP A 127 3.44 -16.66 1.85
CA ASP A 127 4.08 -15.47 1.30
C ASP A 127 5.57 -15.67 1.05
N ASP A 128 6.29 -16.40 1.91
CA ASP A 128 7.74 -16.69 1.90
C ASP A 128 8.68 -15.47 1.72
N GLN A 129 8.12 -14.27 1.77
CA GLN A 129 8.80 -12.99 1.69
C GLN A 129 7.92 -11.89 2.30
N CYS A 130 8.52 -10.75 2.61
CA CYS A 130 7.75 -9.56 2.95
C CYS A 130 6.98 -9.07 1.71
N VAL A 131 5.64 -9.13 1.74
CA VAL A 131 4.78 -8.66 0.64
C VAL A 131 4.93 -7.17 0.31
N ILE A 132 5.48 -6.37 1.23
CA ILE A 132 5.75 -4.94 1.01
C ILE A 132 7.12 -4.73 0.39
N SER A 133 8.20 -5.20 1.03
CA SER A 133 9.57 -4.91 0.58
C SER A 133 10.10 -5.89 -0.47
N GLY A 134 9.52 -7.09 -0.58
CA GLY A 134 10.04 -8.18 -1.42
C GLY A 134 11.27 -8.89 -0.83
N ILE A 135 11.65 -8.58 0.41
CA ILE A 135 12.79 -9.26 1.07
C ILE A 135 12.36 -10.71 1.38
N PRO A 136 13.12 -11.73 0.95
CA PRO A 136 12.76 -13.14 1.14
C PRO A 136 12.98 -13.61 2.58
N HIS A 137 12.34 -14.73 2.93
CA HIS A 137 12.54 -15.38 4.22
C HIS A 137 13.87 -16.14 4.25
N TYR A 138 14.90 -15.52 4.85
CA TYR A 138 16.15 -16.24 5.12
C TYR A 138 15.97 -17.12 6.36
N LEU A 139 15.92 -18.43 6.15
CA LEU A 139 15.81 -19.45 7.20
C LEU A 139 17.03 -19.51 8.14
N HIS A 140 18.09 -18.75 7.86
CA HIS A 140 19.43 -19.04 8.37
C HIS A 140 19.80 -18.41 9.72
N GLU A 141 18.96 -17.59 10.34
CA GLU A 141 19.23 -17.05 11.67
C GLU A 141 17.96 -17.03 12.54
N ASN A 142 18.14 -17.28 13.83
CA ASN A 142 17.14 -17.41 14.91
C ASN A 142 16.24 -16.18 15.17
N THR A 143 16.02 -15.33 14.18
CA THR A 143 15.18 -14.14 14.28
C THR A 143 13.97 -14.31 13.36
N PRO A 144 12.72 -14.33 13.86
CA PRO A 144 11.57 -14.17 12.99
C PRO A 144 11.53 -12.72 12.52
N ILE A 145 12.16 -12.47 11.38
CA ILE A 145 12.23 -11.13 10.78
C ILE A 145 10.83 -10.70 10.31
N PHE A 146 9.97 -11.65 9.96
CA PHE A 146 8.62 -11.34 9.50
C PHE A 146 7.59 -11.32 10.61
N ARG A 147 6.79 -10.25 10.59
CA ARG A 147 5.64 -10.09 11.46
C ARG A 147 4.39 -10.37 10.65
N ALA A 148 3.76 -11.51 10.91
CA ALA A 148 2.42 -11.79 10.44
C ALA A 148 1.44 -10.72 10.96
N ALA A 149 0.65 -10.14 10.05
CA ALA A 149 -0.28 -9.08 10.37
C ALA A 149 -1.64 -9.33 9.70
N HIS A 150 -2.72 -9.21 10.47
CA HIS A 150 -4.07 -9.21 9.92
C HIS A 150 -4.33 -7.94 9.10
N ILE A 151 -4.97 -8.09 7.95
CA ILE A 151 -5.55 -6.97 7.21
C ILE A 151 -6.80 -6.47 7.94
N PHE A 152 -7.67 -7.40 8.34
CA PHE A 152 -8.82 -7.14 9.21
C PHE A 152 -8.55 -7.75 10.59
N PRO A 153 -8.05 -6.97 11.56
CA PRO A 153 -7.73 -7.52 12.88
C PRO A 153 -9.00 -7.95 13.61
N PHE A 154 -8.93 -9.10 14.29
CA PHE A 154 -10.04 -9.61 15.09
C PHE A 154 -10.42 -8.66 16.24
N ALA A 155 -9.45 -7.92 16.79
CA ALA A 155 -9.69 -6.84 17.76
C ALA A 155 -10.69 -5.77 17.28
N ARG A 156 -10.94 -5.67 15.96
CA ARG A 156 -11.90 -4.73 15.38
C ARG A 156 -13.15 -5.42 14.82
N LYS A 157 -13.41 -6.70 15.15
CA LYS A 157 -14.53 -7.51 14.64
C LYS A 157 -15.86 -6.77 14.61
N LYS A 158 -16.22 -6.15 15.73
CA LYS A 158 -17.44 -5.36 15.83
C LYS A 158 -17.55 -4.32 14.70
N THR A 159 -16.49 -3.53 14.49
CA THR A 159 -16.46 -2.47 13.47
C THR A 159 -16.62 -3.01 12.05
N TRP A 160 -15.92 -4.09 11.67
CA TRP A 160 -16.05 -4.60 10.29
C TRP A 160 -17.36 -5.36 10.06
N VAL A 161 -17.94 -5.98 11.10
CA VAL A 161 -19.30 -6.55 11.01
C VAL A 161 -20.34 -5.45 10.81
N GLU A 162 -20.33 -4.41 11.65
CA GLU A 162 -21.27 -3.28 11.58
C GLU A 162 -21.18 -2.54 10.24
N LYS A 163 -19.98 -2.43 9.67
CA LYS A 163 -19.77 -1.83 8.34
C LYS A 163 -20.01 -2.79 7.16
N GLY A 164 -20.51 -4.00 7.41
CA GLY A 164 -20.77 -4.99 6.36
C GLY A 164 -19.52 -5.44 5.59
N MET A 165 -18.35 -5.32 6.20
CA MET A 165 -17.05 -5.66 5.61
C MET A 165 -16.69 -7.14 5.77
N SER A 166 -17.45 -7.92 6.55
CA SER A 166 -17.25 -9.37 6.72
C SER A 166 -17.19 -10.12 5.39
N LYS A 167 -17.92 -9.63 4.37
CA LYS A 167 -17.91 -10.18 3.01
C LYS A 167 -16.56 -10.10 2.28
N PHE A 168 -15.63 -9.29 2.77
CA PHE A 168 -14.29 -9.13 2.18
C PHE A 168 -13.23 -10.03 2.83
N ILE A 169 -13.61 -10.92 3.75
CA ILE A 169 -12.70 -11.78 4.50
C ILE A 169 -12.94 -13.23 4.09
N THR A 170 -11.89 -13.87 3.59
CA THR A 170 -11.94 -15.21 2.97
C THR A 170 -11.08 -16.25 3.68
N ASP A 171 -10.70 -16.02 4.95
CA ASP A 171 -9.87 -16.98 5.69
C ASP A 171 -10.67 -18.23 6.09
N ALA A 172 -10.53 -19.29 5.31
CA ALA A 172 -11.22 -20.57 5.51
C ALA A 172 -10.62 -21.44 6.63
N ALA A 173 -9.60 -20.97 7.34
CA ALA A 173 -9.03 -21.73 8.46
C ALA A 173 -10.05 -21.97 9.58
N PRO A 174 -9.90 -23.06 10.35
CA PRO A 174 -10.55 -23.19 11.65
C PRO A 174 -10.23 -21.97 12.55
N PRO A 175 -11.16 -21.49 13.39
CA PRO A 175 -10.92 -20.35 14.27
C PRO A 175 -9.63 -20.46 15.08
N THR A 176 -9.27 -21.67 15.51
CA THR A 176 -8.03 -21.99 16.26
C THR A 176 -6.73 -21.72 15.50
N GLN A 177 -6.79 -21.44 14.19
CA GLN A 177 -5.64 -21.19 13.32
C GLN A 177 -5.65 -19.77 12.70
N GLN A 178 -6.72 -18.99 12.88
CA GLN A 178 -6.87 -17.64 12.31
C GLN A 178 -6.08 -16.55 13.07
N GLY A 179 -5.42 -16.92 14.18
CA GLY A 179 -4.82 -15.96 15.09
C GLY A 179 -5.85 -15.18 15.92
N ASP A 180 -5.37 -14.37 16.86
CA ASP A 180 -6.19 -13.48 17.70
C ASP A 180 -6.28 -12.04 17.19
#